data_AF-A0A1C6MIL4-F1
#
_entry.id   AF-A0A1C6MIL4-F1
#
_cell.length_a   1.000
_cell.length_b   1.000
_cell.length_c   1.000
_cell.angle_alpha   90.00
_cell.angle_beta   90.00
_cell.angle_gamma   90.00
#
_symmetry.space_group_name_H-M   'P 1'
#
loop_
_entity.id
_entity.type
_entity.pdbx_description
1 polymer ?
#
loop_
_entity_poly.entity_id
_entity_poly.type
_entity_poly.pdbx_seq_one_letter_code
_entity_poly.pdbx_strand_id
1 'polypeptide(L)'
;MTGTNRLPSPANLALSRQEDFKAFADGPRRNRPELLAMAQLAALSSGAKAEYNRLRREWHANPGPIRTPQLSELHEYLWDIIDTNLQDGDKAKGAVAVDAFPGLGKTTSVLAFAQEFHRREIAEQGEFTARGHERLPVCRVGLTCAP
;
A
#
# COMPACT_ATOMS: atom_id res chain seq x y z
N MET A 1 18.18 -34.56 29.81
CA MET A 1 18.67 -33.40 29.05
C MET A 1 17.47 -32.79 28.34
N THR A 2 16.90 -31.75 28.93
CA THR A 2 15.65 -31.13 28.50
C THR A 2 15.97 -30.11 27.41
N GLY A 3 15.71 -30.46 26.15
CA GLY A 3 15.86 -29.55 25.02
C GLY A 3 14.80 -28.46 25.10
N THR A 4 15.20 -27.25 25.52
CA THR A 4 14.36 -26.06 25.40
C THR A 4 14.12 -25.78 23.92
N ASN A 5 12.95 -26.14 23.40
CA ASN A 5 12.45 -25.72 22.10
C ASN A 5 12.16 -24.21 22.17
N ARG A 6 13.20 -23.40 21.97
CA ARG A 6 13.08 -21.94 21.96
C ARG A 6 12.38 -21.58 20.66
N LEU A 7 11.07 -21.29 20.74
CA LEU A 7 10.29 -20.79 19.60
C LEU A 7 11.09 -19.65 18.93
N PRO A 8 11.21 -19.65 17.59
CA PRO A 8 11.92 -18.59 16.89
C PRO A 8 11.33 -17.23 17.28
N SER A 9 12.19 -16.25 17.55
CA SER A 9 11.77 -14.87 17.79
C SER A 9 10.85 -14.41 16.64
N PRO A 10 9.73 -13.72 16.90
CA PRO A 10 8.86 -13.20 15.85
C PRO A 10 9.60 -12.37 14.80
N ALA A 11 10.69 -11.70 15.23
CA ALA A 11 11.57 -10.93 14.36
C ALA A 11 12.25 -11.77 13.26
N ASN A 12 12.39 -13.09 13.46
CA ASN A 12 12.96 -14.02 12.48
C ASN A 12 11.92 -14.65 11.55
N LEU A 13 10.62 -14.43 11.80
CA LEU A 13 9.51 -14.97 10.99
C LEU A 13 8.85 -13.89 10.11
N ALA A 14 8.89 -12.63 10.53
CA ALA A 14 8.24 -11.53 9.81
C ALA A 14 9.17 -10.92 8.75
N LEU A 15 8.80 -11.05 7.47
CA LEU A 15 9.46 -10.38 6.35
C LEU A 15 9.09 -8.89 6.21
N SER A 16 8.18 -8.39 7.05
CA SER A 16 7.80 -6.98 7.11
C SER A 16 7.46 -6.59 8.55
N ARG A 17 7.90 -5.41 8.96
CA ARG A 17 7.56 -4.78 10.23
C ARG A 17 6.36 -3.86 10.08
N GLN A 18 5.80 -3.46 11.21
CA GLN A 18 4.73 -2.46 11.25
C GLN A 18 5.19 -1.14 10.62
N GLU A 19 6.41 -0.68 10.95
CA GLU A 19 6.96 0.55 10.39
C GLU A 19 7.06 0.53 8.85
N ASP A 20 7.24 -0.65 8.25
CA ASP A 20 7.40 -0.78 6.80
C ASP A 20 6.11 -0.46 6.04
N PHE A 21 4.95 -0.90 6.56
CA PHE A 21 3.67 -0.59 5.92
C PHE A 21 3.34 0.89 6.08
N LYS A 22 3.58 1.48 7.26
CA LYS A 22 3.36 2.91 7.49
C LYS A 22 4.20 3.75 6.54
N ALA A 23 5.49 3.46 6.42
CA ALA A 23 6.38 4.17 5.50
C ALA A 23 5.91 4.04 4.03
N PHE A 24 5.42 2.86 3.63
CA PHE A 24 4.80 2.66 2.33
C PHE A 24 3.51 3.48 2.15
N ALA A 25 2.64 3.53 3.16
CA ALA A 25 1.36 4.23 3.10
C ALA A 25 1.52 5.76 3.09
N ASP A 26 2.45 6.28 3.88
CA ASP A 26 2.69 7.72 4.05
C ASP A 26 3.67 8.29 3.02
N GLY A 27 4.30 7.42 2.23
CA GLY A 27 5.22 7.82 1.17
C GLY A 27 4.56 8.84 0.22
N PRO A 28 5.31 9.88 -0.22
CA PRO A 28 4.75 10.94 -1.04
C PRO A 28 4.15 10.39 -2.33
N ARG A 29 2.98 10.91 -2.73
CA ARG A 29 2.42 10.61 -4.05
C ARG A 29 3.39 11.10 -5.12
N ARG A 30 3.78 10.21 -6.03
CA ARG A 30 4.63 10.58 -7.16
C ARG A 30 3.86 11.51 -8.08
N ASN A 31 4.37 12.71 -8.31
CA ASN A 31 3.76 13.67 -9.21
C ASN A 31 4.07 13.28 -10.66
N ARG A 32 3.03 13.16 -11.47
CA ARG A 32 3.18 13.00 -12.93
C ARG A 32 3.83 14.27 -13.47
N PRO A 33 4.94 14.18 -14.23
CA PRO A 33 5.52 15.34 -14.89
C PRO A 33 4.48 16.00 -15.80
N GLU A 34 4.54 17.33 -15.91
CA GLU A 34 3.65 18.10 -16.80
C GLU A 34 3.68 17.56 -18.23
N LEU A 35 2.52 17.49 -18.88
CA LEU A 35 2.43 17.06 -20.27
C LEU A 35 2.74 18.24 -21.19
N LEU A 36 4.00 18.36 -21.59
CA LEU A 36 4.43 19.38 -22.53
C LEU A 36 4.11 18.99 -23.97
N ALA A 37 3.47 19.89 -24.71
CA ALA A 37 3.28 19.80 -26.15
C ALA A 37 4.63 19.87 -26.88
N MET A 38 4.66 19.40 -28.13
CA MET A 38 5.89 19.37 -28.95
C MET A 38 6.57 20.75 -29.05
N ALA A 39 5.79 21.81 -29.21
CA ALA A 39 6.30 23.19 -29.27
C ALA A 39 6.94 23.63 -27.92
N GLN A 40 6.33 23.27 -26.79
CA GLN A 40 6.85 23.57 -25.47
C GLN A 40 8.16 22.81 -25.21
N LEU A 41 8.25 21.55 -25.63
CA LEU A 41 9.48 20.75 -25.54
C LEU A 41 10.62 21.32 -26.39
N ALA A 42 10.31 21.89 -27.56
CA ALA A 42 11.28 22.53 -28.44
C ALA A 42 11.79 23.86 -27.87
N ALA A 43 10.95 24.57 -27.10
CA ALA A 43 11.28 25.83 -26.46
C ALA A 43 12.12 25.68 -25.16
N LEU A 44 12.27 24.46 -24.63
CA LEU A 44 13.06 24.24 -23.42
C LEU A 44 14.55 24.49 -23.66
N SER A 45 15.20 25.12 -22.68
CA SER A 45 16.66 25.15 -22.62
C SER A 45 17.22 23.73 -22.46
N SER A 46 18.50 23.53 -22.80
CA SER A 46 19.17 22.23 -22.64
C SER A 46 19.09 21.70 -21.21
N GLY A 47 19.29 22.57 -20.21
CA GLY A 47 19.17 22.23 -18.79
C GLY A 47 17.75 21.83 -18.39
N ALA A 48 16.74 22.61 -18.80
CA ALA A 48 15.35 22.31 -18.50
C ALA A 48 14.88 21.01 -19.18
N LYS A 49 15.36 20.73 -20.39
CA LYS A 49 15.08 19.48 -21.10
C LYS A 49 15.71 18.26 -20.41
N ALA A 50 16.93 18.40 -19.88
CA ALA A 50 17.59 17.34 -19.12
C ALA A 50 16.82 17.01 -17.84
N GLU A 51 16.39 18.04 -17.11
CA GLU A 51 15.57 17.92 -15.91
C GLU A 51 14.23 17.24 -16.20
N TYR A 52 13.50 17.75 -17.19
CA TYR A 52 12.23 17.18 -17.62
C TYR A 52 12.36 15.69 -17.99
N ASN A 53 13.42 15.33 -18.72
CA ASN A 53 13.69 13.94 -19.08
C ASN A 53 14.04 13.07 -17.86
N ARG A 54 14.74 13.61 -16.85
CA ARG A 54 15.01 12.90 -15.58
C ARG A 54 13.70 12.59 -14.87
N LEU A 55 12.86 13.59 -14.66
CA LEU A 55 11.54 13.45 -14.02
C LEU A 55 10.66 12.42 -14.76
N ARG A 56 10.64 12.47 -16.10
CA ARG A 56 9.93 11.48 -16.91
C ARG A 56 10.48 10.07 -16.74
N ARG A 57 11.80 9.88 -16.73
CA ARG A 57 12.40 8.55 -16.51
C ARG A 57 12.03 8.00 -15.14
N GLU A 58 12.14 8.81 -14.09
CA GLU A 58 11.78 8.40 -12.73
C GLU A 58 10.31 8.03 -12.62
N TRP A 59 9.41 8.80 -13.25
CA TRP A 59 7.98 8.50 -13.30
C TRP A 59 7.67 7.21 -14.08
N HIS A 60 8.24 7.04 -15.28
CA HIS A 60 8.02 5.86 -16.12
C HIS A 60 8.66 4.58 -15.56
N ALA A 61 9.72 4.68 -14.77
CA ALA A 61 10.35 3.54 -14.10
C ALA A 61 9.57 3.05 -12.88
N ASN A 62 8.71 3.89 -12.31
CA ASN A 62 7.97 3.59 -11.09
C ASN A 62 6.46 3.81 -11.26
N PRO A 63 5.81 3.19 -12.27
CA PRO A 63 4.38 3.30 -12.40
C PRO A 63 3.74 2.68 -11.15
N GLY A 64 2.77 3.40 -10.57
CA GLY A 64 1.89 2.81 -9.57
C GLY A 64 1.04 1.68 -10.18
N PRO A 65 0.22 1.00 -9.37
CA PRO A 65 -0.74 0.03 -9.87
C PRO A 65 -1.59 0.65 -11.00
N ILE A 66 -1.61 0.01 -12.17
CA ILE A 66 -2.44 0.46 -13.28
C ILE A 66 -3.90 0.18 -12.90
N ARG A 67 -4.72 1.23 -12.89
CA ARG A 67 -6.14 1.13 -12.53
C ARG A 67 -6.95 0.50 -13.67
N THR A 68 -6.95 -0.82 -13.71
CA THR A 68 -7.79 -1.60 -14.62
C THR A 68 -9.24 -1.66 -14.12
N PRO A 69 -10.21 -2.00 -14.99
CA PRO A 69 -11.58 -2.25 -14.55
C PRO A 69 -11.67 -3.32 -13.45
N GLN A 70 -10.94 -4.42 -13.60
CA GLN A 70 -10.90 -5.51 -12.61
C GLN A 70 -10.32 -5.06 -11.27
N LEU A 71 -9.30 -4.18 -11.28
CA LEU A 71 -8.76 -3.61 -10.06
C LEU A 71 -9.78 -2.70 -9.36
N SER A 72 -10.52 -1.92 -10.14
CA SER A 72 -11.55 -1.02 -9.60
C SER A 72 -12.69 -1.82 -8.98
N GLU A 73 -13.21 -2.83 -9.68
CA GLU A 73 -14.26 -3.72 -9.15
C GLU A 73 -13.82 -4.43 -7.86
N LEU A 74 -12.57 -4.92 -7.79
CA LEU A 74 -12.03 -5.49 -6.57
C LEU A 74 -11.99 -4.48 -5.43
N HIS A 75 -11.57 -3.24 -5.69
CA HIS A 75 -11.50 -2.18 -4.67
C HIS A 75 -12.88 -1.79 -4.15
N GLU A 76 -13.88 -1.66 -5.02
CA GLU A 76 -15.27 -1.42 -4.59
C GLU A 76 -15.77 -2.54 -3.66
N TYR A 77 -15.54 -3.80 -4.04
CA TYR A 77 -15.94 -4.94 -3.19
C TYR A 77 -15.22 -4.97 -1.83
N LEU A 78 -13.94 -4.60 -1.81
CA LEU A 78 -13.18 -4.46 -0.56
C LEU A 78 -13.72 -3.33 0.32
N TRP A 79 -14.10 -2.20 -0.27
CA TRP A 79 -14.72 -1.08 0.44
C TRP A 79 -16.06 -1.48 1.05
N ASP A 80 -16.94 -2.11 0.30
CA ASP A 80 -18.24 -2.59 0.78
C ASP A 80 -18.08 -3.51 2.00
N ILE A 81 -17.11 -4.42 1.99
CA ILE A 81 -16.87 -5.33 3.12
C ILE A 81 -16.32 -4.59 4.35
N ILE A 82 -15.37 -3.68 4.16
CA ILE A 82 -14.80 -2.91 5.26
C ILE A 82 -15.84 -1.96 5.88
N ASP A 83 -16.66 -1.30 5.06
CA ASP A 83 -17.63 -0.34 5.56
C ASP A 83 -18.84 -1.03 6.20
N THR A 84 -19.21 -2.24 5.76
CA THR A 84 -20.22 -3.05 6.45
C THR A 84 -19.72 -3.66 7.77
N ASN A 85 -18.40 -3.68 8.00
CA ASN A 85 -17.80 -4.13 9.24
C ASN A 85 -17.81 -3.09 10.38
N LEU A 86 -18.33 -1.87 10.16
CA LEU A 86 -18.50 -0.79 11.17
C LEU A 86 -19.57 -1.10 12.26
N GLN A 87 -19.75 -2.36 12.65
CA GLN A 87 -20.75 -2.77 13.65
C GLN A 87 -20.11 -3.05 15.01
N ASP A 88 -20.73 -2.54 16.08
CA ASP A 88 -20.29 -2.66 17.49
C ASP A 88 -20.43 -4.08 18.10
N GLY A 89 -20.50 -5.13 17.27
CA GLY A 89 -20.66 -6.51 17.74
C GLY A 89 -19.33 -7.19 18.08
N ASP A 90 -19.32 -8.08 19.08
CA ASP A 90 -18.11 -8.80 19.55
C ASP A 90 -17.53 -9.84 18.56
N LYS A 91 -18.14 -9.98 17.38
CA LYS A 91 -17.81 -11.03 16.42
C LYS A 91 -16.84 -10.51 15.37
N ALA A 92 -15.70 -11.18 15.24
CA ALA A 92 -14.85 -11.02 14.06
C ALA A 92 -15.69 -11.28 12.79
N LYS A 93 -15.76 -10.32 11.88
CA LYS A 93 -16.55 -10.44 10.63
C LYS A 93 -15.82 -9.85 9.42
N GLY A 94 -16.18 -10.43 8.26
CA GLY A 94 -15.71 -10.07 6.92
C GLY A 94 -14.23 -10.40 6.67
N ALA A 95 -13.94 -11.61 6.17
CA ALA A 95 -12.63 -11.92 5.61
C ALA A 95 -12.74 -11.96 4.08
N VAL A 96 -11.82 -11.29 3.39
CA VAL A 96 -11.73 -11.34 1.93
C VAL A 96 -10.55 -12.23 1.54
N ALA A 97 -10.85 -13.35 0.89
CA ALA A 97 -9.84 -14.16 0.24
C ALA A 97 -9.70 -13.70 -1.22
N VAL A 98 -8.56 -13.11 -1.56
CA VAL A 98 -8.25 -12.69 -2.92
C VAL A 98 -7.39 -13.77 -3.58
N ASP A 99 -7.97 -14.52 -4.52
CA ASP A 99 -7.27 -15.56 -5.28
C ASP A 99 -7.22 -15.28 -6.79
N ALA A 100 -6.14 -15.74 -7.42
CA ALA A 100 -5.80 -15.56 -8.83
C ALA A 100 -4.50 -16.35 -9.11
N PHE A 101 -4.10 -16.50 -10.38
CA PHE A 101 -2.77 -17.02 -10.69
C PHE A 101 -1.63 -16.13 -10.11
N PRO A 102 -0.47 -16.72 -9.78
CA PRO A 102 0.73 -15.96 -9.44
C PRO A 102 1.08 -14.94 -10.54
N GLY A 103 1.60 -13.77 -10.16
CA GLY A 103 1.98 -12.72 -11.11
C GLY A 103 0.83 -11.81 -11.58
N LEU A 104 -0.43 -12.09 -11.25
CA LEU A 104 -1.58 -11.26 -11.61
C LEU A 104 -1.83 -10.06 -10.67
N GLY A 105 -0.80 -9.64 -9.92
CA GLY A 105 -0.86 -8.41 -9.15
C GLY A 105 -1.72 -8.43 -7.88
N LYS A 106 -2.21 -9.58 -7.39
CA LYS A 106 -3.04 -9.68 -6.16
C LYS A 106 -2.48 -8.86 -4.98
N THR A 107 -1.22 -9.12 -4.63
CA THR A 107 -0.55 -8.42 -3.54
C THR A 107 -0.49 -6.92 -3.82
N THR A 108 -0.18 -6.54 -5.06
CA THR A 108 -0.17 -5.14 -5.49
C THR A 108 -1.54 -4.48 -5.32
N SER A 109 -2.61 -5.16 -5.73
CA SER A 109 -4.00 -4.69 -5.62
C SER A 109 -4.42 -4.49 -4.17
N VAL A 110 -4.14 -5.46 -3.30
CA VAL A 110 -4.47 -5.42 -1.87
C VAL A 110 -3.66 -4.33 -1.17
N LEU A 111 -2.36 -4.20 -1.48
CA LEU A 111 -1.52 -3.13 -0.90
C LEU A 111 -1.98 -1.73 -1.33
N ALA A 112 -2.44 -1.57 -2.58
CA ALA A 112 -2.98 -0.31 -3.07
C ALA A 112 -4.25 0.09 -2.30
N PHE A 113 -5.18 -0.85 -2.13
CA PHE A 113 -6.39 -0.64 -1.31
C PHE A 113 -6.03 -0.31 0.14
N ALA A 114 -5.16 -1.11 0.75
CA ALA A 114 -4.77 -0.93 2.15
C ALA A 114 -4.09 0.43 2.40
N GLN A 115 -3.30 0.94 1.44
CA GLN A 115 -2.74 2.29 1.52
C GLN A 115 -3.84 3.36 1.52
N GLU A 116 -4.88 3.21 0.70
CA GLU A 116 -5.99 4.15 0.64
C GLU A 116 -6.82 4.12 1.93
N PHE A 117 -7.14 2.92 2.42
CA PHE A 117 -7.79 2.71 3.72
C PHE A 117 -6.99 3.33 4.87
N HIS A 118 -5.68 3.07 4.93
CA HIS A 118 -4.81 3.67 5.95
C HIS A 118 -4.92 5.20 5.95
N ARG A 119 -4.79 5.83 4.78
CA ARG A 119 -4.86 7.30 4.66
C ARG A 119 -6.22 7.85 5.06
N ARG A 120 -7.33 7.17 4.73
CA ARG A 120 -8.68 7.55 5.15
C ARG A 120 -8.80 7.57 6.66
N GLU A 121 -8.44 6.47 7.32
CA GLU A 121 -8.58 6.33 8.78
C GLU A 121 -7.69 7.34 9.54
N ILE A 122 -6.48 7.61 9.06
CA ILE A 122 -5.62 8.64 9.65
C ILE A 122 -6.20 10.05 9.44
N ALA A 123 -6.74 10.33 8.24
CA ALA A 123 -7.37 11.63 7.97
C ALA A 123 -8.62 11.87 8.83
N GLU A 124 -9.40 10.83 9.10
CA GLU A 124 -10.65 10.92 9.87
C GLU A 124 -10.42 10.92 11.39
N GLN A 125 -9.48 10.10 11.88
CA GLN A 125 -9.33 9.85 13.32
C GLN A 125 -7.99 10.29 13.93
N GLY A 126 -7.10 10.86 13.11
CA GLY A 126 -5.77 11.29 13.49
C GLY A 126 -4.76 10.16 13.68
N GLU A 127 -3.48 10.53 13.74
CA GLU A 127 -2.34 9.59 13.88
C GLU A 127 -2.24 8.93 15.26
N PHE A 128 -2.87 9.52 16.28
CA PHE A 128 -2.81 9.04 17.66
C PHE A 128 -4.20 8.87 18.25
N THR A 129 -4.36 7.83 19.06
CA THR A 129 -5.56 7.62 19.88
C THR A 129 -5.63 8.65 21.01
N ALA A 130 -6.81 8.80 21.64
CA ALA A 130 -6.98 9.68 22.81
C ALA A 130 -6.04 9.34 24.00
N ARG A 131 -5.49 8.12 24.05
CA ARG A 131 -4.52 7.67 25.06
C ARG A 131 -3.06 7.90 24.66
N GLY A 132 -2.82 8.53 23.50
CA GLY A 132 -1.48 8.81 22.98
C GLY A 132 -0.80 7.63 22.28
N HIS A 133 -1.49 6.51 22.08
CA HIS A 133 -0.94 5.39 21.30
C HIS A 133 -1.05 5.67 19.81
N GLU A 134 -0.03 5.30 19.04
CA GLU A 134 -0.05 5.36 17.57
C GLU A 134 -1.23 4.56 17.01
N ARG A 135 -1.93 5.14 16.03
CA ARG A 135 -3.02 4.50 15.31
C ARG A 135 -2.48 3.70 14.14
N LEU A 136 -2.85 2.44 14.07
CA LEU A 136 -2.42 1.50 13.03
C LEU A 136 -3.63 0.85 12.35
N PRO A 137 -4.21 1.52 11.33
CA PRO A 137 -5.38 0.99 10.63
C PRO A 137 -5.12 -0.36 9.93
N VAL A 138 -3.87 -0.58 9.48
CA VAL A 138 -3.49 -1.78 8.73
C VAL A 138 -2.27 -2.42 9.37
N CYS A 139 -2.35 -3.73 9.61
CA CYS A 139 -1.21 -4.56 9.96
C CYS A 139 -1.01 -5.61 8.86
N ARG A 140 0.13 -5.53 8.16
CA ARG A 140 0.49 -6.52 7.13
C ARG A 140 1.26 -7.67 7.78
N VAL A 141 0.69 -8.87 7.72
CA VAL A 141 1.34 -10.10 8.18
C VAL A 141 1.74 -10.93 6.96
N GLY A 142 3.05 -11.10 6.75
CA GLY A 142 3.58 -12.05 5.78
C GLY A 142 3.69 -13.43 6.41
N LEU A 143 3.05 -14.44 5.82
CA LEU A 143 3.23 -15.83 6.23
C LEU A 143 4.38 -16.43 5.44
N THR A 144 5.43 -16.85 6.13
CA THR A 144 6.46 -17.72 5.55
C THR A 144 5.98 -19.16 5.65
N CYS A 145 5.92 -19.90 4.54
CA CYS A 145 5.92 -21.35 4.65
C CYS A 145 7.26 -21.75 5.27
N ALA A 146 7.25 -22.22 6.51
CA ALA A 146 8.38 -22.97 7.03
C ALA A 146 8.48 -24.28 6.22
N PRO A 147 9.70 -24.72 5.84
CA PRO A 147 9.89 -26.03 5.21
C PRO A 147 9.52 -27.18 6.15
#